data_AF-A0A6N9P2F5-F1
#
_entry.id   AF-A0A6N9P2F5-F1
#
_cell.length_a   1.000
_cell.length_b   1.000
_cell.length_c   1.000
_cell.angle_alpha   90.00
_cell.angle_beta   90.00
_cell.angle_gamma   90.00
#
_symmetry.space_group_name_H-M   'P 1'
#
loop_
_entity.id
_entity.type
_entity.pdbx_description
1 polymer ?
#
loop_
_entity_poly.entity_id
_entity_poly.type
_entity_poly.pdbx_seq_one_letter_code
_entity_poly.pdbx_strand_id
1 'polypeptide(L)'
;MQRLPLPHKIQITTARIIEWYQHYNGKVYVAFSGGKDSTVLLDIVRRIYPDVPAVFSDTGLEFPEVRQFAMSRDNVVVVKPEMNFRKVIEVYGYPVVSKRVADTVEYGHKPGSFRWKELHGEIMRSNGTPSEFNCEKWCYLLDAPFKVSSRCCAVMKKRPMKKYAKETGRVPIIATMANESRSRRATWLRMGCNAFSGKKPSSQPMSFWTEEDVLEYLYTYQIPYAPVYGEIIKTDGGGWTTTGEKRTGCVFCAFGAHLEKAPNRFQRLKTTHPKLWSYCMKPWEEHGLGMQRVLEYIGVPIE
;
A
#
# COMPACT_ATOMS: atom_id res chain seq x y z
N MET A 1 4.92 23.27 -0.06
CA MET A 1 4.37 22.59 1.14
C MET A 1 5.35 21.59 1.77
N GLN A 2 6.07 20.74 1.01
CA GLN A 2 7.03 19.79 1.59
C GLN A 2 8.22 20.41 2.35
N ARG A 3 8.62 21.66 2.04
CA ARG A 3 9.70 22.36 2.76
C ARG A 3 9.25 23.05 4.05
N LEU A 4 7.96 23.00 4.38
CA LEU A 4 7.45 23.62 5.60
C LEU A 4 7.95 22.85 6.84
N PRO A 5 8.25 23.52 7.96
CA PRO A 5 8.55 22.86 9.21
C PRO A 5 7.38 21.97 9.69
N LEU A 6 7.68 20.92 10.45
CA LEU A 6 6.69 19.97 10.95
C LEU A 6 5.48 20.64 11.64
N PRO A 7 5.63 21.66 12.53
CA PRO A 7 4.48 22.33 13.14
C PRO A 7 3.49 22.94 12.14
N HIS A 8 4.00 23.58 11.08
CA HIS A 8 3.15 24.14 10.02
C HIS A 8 2.45 23.04 9.21
N LYS A 9 3.13 21.92 8.98
CA LYS A 9 2.52 20.76 8.31
C LYS A 9 1.38 20.18 9.16
N ILE A 10 1.55 20.09 10.47
CA ILE A 10 0.49 19.65 11.40
C ILE A 10 -0.71 20.59 11.34
N GLN A 11 -0.50 21.91 11.40
CA GLN A 11 -1.59 22.89 11.31
C GLN A 11 -2.41 22.76 10.02
N ILE A 12 -1.72 22.64 8.87
CA ILE A 12 -2.40 22.47 7.58
C ILE A 12 -3.17 21.14 7.53
N THR A 13 -2.57 20.04 8.00
CA THR A 13 -3.23 18.72 8.10
C THR A 13 -4.49 18.81 8.96
N THR A 14 -4.40 19.44 10.13
CA THR A 14 -5.51 19.68 11.05
C THR A 14 -6.64 20.46 10.39
N ALA A 15 -6.32 21.55 9.68
CA ALA A 15 -7.33 22.32 8.94
C ALA A 15 -8.03 21.46 7.87
N ARG A 16 -7.30 20.62 7.12
CA ARG A 16 -7.90 19.71 6.12
C ARG A 16 -8.80 18.65 6.77
N ILE A 17 -8.45 18.16 7.95
CA ILE A 17 -9.26 17.20 8.73
C ILE A 17 -10.57 17.86 9.19
N ILE A 18 -10.50 19.07 9.75
CA ILE A 18 -11.67 19.83 10.22
C ILE A 18 -12.64 20.09 9.06
N GLU A 19 -12.14 20.59 7.93
CA GLU A 19 -12.96 20.80 6.73
C GLU A 19 -13.68 19.52 6.28
N TRP A 20 -12.97 18.39 6.27
CA TRP A 20 -13.53 17.10 5.87
C TRP A 20 -14.60 16.62 6.86
N TYR A 21 -14.31 16.72 8.16
CA TYR A 21 -15.22 16.33 9.22
C TYR A 21 -16.52 17.14 9.18
N GLN A 22 -16.41 18.47 9.07
CA GLN A 22 -17.55 19.38 9.01
C GLN A 22 -18.40 19.12 7.77
N HIS A 23 -17.77 18.98 6.59
CA HIS A 23 -18.50 18.72 5.34
C HIS A 23 -19.38 17.47 5.41
N TYR A 24 -18.91 16.42 6.09
CA TYR A 24 -19.65 15.16 6.24
C TYR A 24 -20.39 15.02 7.58
N ASN A 25 -20.53 16.11 8.36
CA ASN A 25 -21.21 16.11 9.65
C ASN A 25 -20.72 14.98 10.58
N GLY A 26 -19.40 14.79 10.65
CA GLY A 26 -18.76 13.76 11.46
C GLY A 26 -18.87 12.32 10.94
N LYS A 27 -19.52 12.09 9.78
CA LYS A 27 -19.59 10.77 9.13
C LYS A 27 -18.30 10.45 8.39
N VAL A 28 -17.20 10.38 9.14
CA VAL A 28 -15.85 10.10 8.62
C VAL A 28 -15.22 8.93 9.35
N TYR A 29 -14.18 8.34 8.77
CA TYR A 29 -13.36 7.32 9.42
C TYR A 29 -11.91 7.40 8.95
N VAL A 30 -10.97 6.96 9.78
CA VAL A 30 -9.56 6.82 9.36
C VAL A 30 -9.37 5.45 8.72
N ALA A 31 -8.96 5.40 7.46
CA ALA A 31 -8.53 4.16 6.82
C ALA A 31 -7.18 3.74 7.40
N PHE A 32 -7.23 2.89 8.43
CA PHE A 32 -6.09 2.59 9.29
C PHE A 32 -5.41 1.29 8.84
N SER A 33 -4.09 1.32 8.65
CA SER A 33 -3.32 0.16 8.19
C SER A 33 -2.42 -0.45 9.27
N GLY A 34 -2.29 0.22 10.42
CA GLY A 34 -1.31 -0.11 11.45
C GLY A 34 0.12 0.36 11.13
N GLY A 35 0.38 0.83 9.91
CA GLY A 35 1.68 1.39 9.54
C GLY A 35 1.86 2.84 9.98
N LYS A 36 3.13 3.28 10.05
CA LYS A 36 3.57 4.59 10.58
C LYS A 36 2.71 5.77 10.13
N ASP A 37 2.53 5.93 8.82
CA ASP A 37 1.77 7.06 8.25
C ASP A 37 0.33 7.10 8.75
N SER A 38 -0.34 5.93 8.75
CA SER A 38 -1.71 5.82 9.24
C SER A 38 -1.84 5.97 10.75
N THR A 39 -0.77 5.67 11.50
CA THR A 39 -0.68 5.93 12.94
C THR A 39 -0.61 7.43 13.22
N VAL A 40 0.25 8.16 12.51
CA VAL A 40 0.32 9.63 12.63
C VAL A 40 -1.00 10.27 12.25
N LEU A 41 -1.63 9.84 11.15
CA LEU A 41 -2.93 10.36 10.76
C LEU A 41 -3.98 10.10 11.85
N LEU A 42 -4.02 8.90 12.41
CA LEU A 42 -4.98 8.54 13.44
C LEU A 42 -4.80 9.40 14.70
N ASP A 43 -3.55 9.62 15.12
CA ASP A 43 -3.22 10.49 16.25
C ASP A 43 -3.71 11.93 16.02
N ILE A 44 -3.37 12.55 14.88
CA ILE A 44 -3.79 13.92 14.57
C ILE A 44 -5.32 14.02 14.52
N VAL A 45 -6.00 13.05 13.90
CA VAL A 45 -7.47 13.04 13.83
C VAL A 45 -8.07 12.95 15.24
N ARG A 46 -7.56 12.05 16.10
CA ARG A 46 -8.13 11.80 17.43
C ARG A 46 -7.79 12.85 18.47
N ARG A 47 -6.74 13.65 18.27
CA ARG A 47 -6.50 14.86 19.07
C ARG A 47 -7.62 15.90 18.93
N ILE A 48 -8.34 15.89 17.81
CA ILE A 48 -9.42 16.83 17.50
C ILE A 48 -10.79 16.16 17.67
N TYR A 49 -10.92 14.93 17.20
CA TYR A 49 -12.16 14.16 17.19
C TYR A 49 -11.91 12.73 17.72
N PRO A 50 -11.88 12.54 19.05
CA PRO A 50 -11.52 11.26 19.69
C PRO A 50 -12.37 10.06 19.25
N ASP A 51 -13.64 10.31 18.94
CA ASP A 51 -14.62 9.27 18.59
C ASP A 51 -14.56 8.81 17.13
N VAL A 52 -13.70 9.40 16.29
CA VAL A 52 -13.58 8.97 14.89
C VAL A 52 -13.02 7.53 14.85
N PRO A 53 -13.76 6.59 14.24
CA PRO A 53 -13.33 5.20 14.20
C PRO A 53 -12.13 5.03 13.28
N ALA A 54 -11.19 4.21 13.72
CA ALA A 54 -10.17 3.64 12.86
C ALA A 54 -10.76 2.39 12.19
N VAL A 55 -10.62 2.25 10.87
CA VAL A 55 -11.14 1.08 10.16
C VAL A 55 -9.96 0.32 9.57
N PHE A 56 -9.73 -0.88 10.11
CA PHE A 56 -8.63 -1.76 9.73
C PHE A 56 -9.15 -2.94 8.90
N SER A 57 -8.59 -3.12 7.71
CA SER A 57 -8.86 -4.29 6.88
C SER A 57 -7.92 -5.41 7.26
N ASP A 58 -8.36 -6.33 8.12
CA ASP A 58 -7.58 -7.50 8.53
C ASP A 58 -7.50 -8.50 7.38
N THR A 59 -6.40 -8.46 6.63
CA THR A 59 -6.21 -9.31 5.45
C THR A 59 -5.52 -10.63 5.77
N GLY A 60 -4.94 -10.75 6.96
CA GLY A 60 -4.03 -11.84 7.31
C GLY A 60 -2.70 -11.79 6.56
N LEU A 61 -2.38 -10.66 5.92
CA LEU A 61 -1.15 -10.47 5.14
C LEU A 61 -0.23 -9.42 5.74
N GLU A 62 -0.66 -8.74 6.79
CA GLU A 62 0.16 -7.82 7.56
C GLU A 62 1.23 -8.59 8.32
N PHE A 63 2.33 -7.90 8.65
CA PHE A 63 3.25 -8.41 9.67
C PHE A 63 2.47 -8.64 10.99
N PRO A 64 2.74 -9.73 11.74
CA PRO A 64 2.05 -10.03 12.99
C PRO A 64 2.03 -8.84 13.96
N GLU A 65 3.15 -8.13 14.07
CA GLU A 65 3.33 -6.95 14.91
C GLU A 65 2.45 -5.78 14.46
N VAL A 66 2.33 -5.57 13.14
CA VAL A 66 1.49 -4.51 12.58
C VAL A 66 0.02 -4.84 12.80
N ARG A 67 -0.37 -6.09 12.60
CA ARG A 67 -1.73 -6.57 12.84
C ARG A 67 -2.11 -6.43 14.31
N GLN A 68 -1.25 -6.89 15.21
CA GLN A 68 -1.46 -6.78 16.66
C GLN A 68 -1.52 -5.31 17.10
N PHE A 69 -0.57 -4.49 16.64
CA PHE A 69 -0.56 -3.06 16.92
C PHE A 69 -1.85 -2.37 16.45
N ALA A 70 -2.31 -2.70 15.24
CA ALA A 70 -3.53 -2.11 14.68
C ALA A 70 -4.77 -2.49 15.50
N MET A 71 -4.89 -3.77 15.87
CA MET A 71 -6.02 -4.28 16.64
C MET A 71 -6.04 -3.80 18.10
N SER A 72 -4.88 -3.43 18.65
CA SER A 72 -4.79 -2.98 20.04
C SER A 72 -5.08 -1.49 20.23
N ARG A 73 -5.44 -0.74 19.16
CA ARG A 73 -5.84 0.67 19.30
C ARG A 73 -7.32 0.73 19.69
N ASP A 74 -7.70 1.77 20.43
CA ASP A 74 -9.10 1.98 20.81
C ASP A 74 -9.97 2.29 19.58
N ASN A 75 -11.27 2.00 19.67
CA ASN A 75 -12.26 2.35 18.64
C ASN A 75 -11.82 1.94 17.21
N VAL A 76 -11.36 0.68 17.09
CA VAL A 76 -10.99 0.05 15.82
C VAL A 76 -12.12 -0.85 15.33
N VAL A 77 -12.65 -0.53 14.15
CA VAL A 77 -13.55 -1.41 13.41
C VAL A 77 -12.72 -2.30 12.51
N VAL A 78 -12.80 -3.61 12.73
CA VAL A 78 -12.12 -4.61 11.89
C VAL A 78 -13.07 -5.07 10.78
N VAL A 79 -12.64 -4.91 9.53
CA VAL A 79 -13.31 -5.49 8.36
C VAL A 79 -12.44 -6.59 7.78
N LYS A 80 -13.07 -7.64 7.25
CA LYS A 80 -12.37 -8.82 6.71
C LYS A 80 -12.77 -9.07 5.25
N PRO A 81 -11.84 -9.56 4.41
CA PRO A 81 -12.19 -10.03 3.08
C PRO A 81 -12.96 -11.35 3.16
N GLU A 82 -13.90 -11.52 2.22
CA GLU A 82 -14.69 -12.75 2.07
C GLU A 82 -13.86 -13.93 1.53
N MET A 83 -12.66 -13.65 1.01
CA MET A 83 -11.77 -14.62 0.38
C MET A 83 -10.37 -14.50 1.00
N ASN A 84 -9.78 -15.63 1.41
CA ASN A 84 -8.40 -15.66 1.88
C ASN A 84 -7.41 -15.49 0.72
N PHE A 85 -6.17 -15.11 1.04
CA PHE A 85 -5.18 -14.77 0.01
C PHE A 85 -4.81 -15.93 -0.90
N ARG A 86 -4.75 -17.16 -0.36
CA ARG A 86 -4.47 -18.35 -1.17
C ARG A 86 -5.54 -18.52 -2.25
N LYS A 87 -6.83 -18.42 -1.89
CA LYS A 87 -7.92 -18.48 -2.86
C LYS A 87 -7.91 -17.30 -3.85
N VAL A 88 -7.48 -16.11 -3.41
CA VAL A 88 -7.29 -14.95 -4.31
C VAL A 88 -6.25 -15.26 -5.39
N ILE A 89 -5.11 -15.86 -5.02
CA ILE A 89 -4.09 -16.25 -6.00
C ILE A 89 -4.62 -17.34 -6.93
N GLU A 90 -5.29 -18.35 -6.41
CA GLU A 90 -5.86 -19.44 -7.22
C GLU A 90 -6.85 -18.92 -8.28
N VAL A 91 -7.74 -18.01 -7.87
CA VAL A 91 -8.77 -17.45 -8.76
C VAL A 91 -8.18 -16.43 -9.73
N TYR A 92 -7.41 -15.47 -9.23
CA TYR A 92 -6.98 -14.29 -9.99
C TYR A 92 -5.52 -14.34 -10.42
N GLY A 93 -4.61 -14.75 -9.54
CA GLY A 93 -3.18 -14.83 -9.82
C GLY A 93 -2.29 -14.04 -8.87
N TYR A 94 -0.99 -14.14 -9.11
CA TYR A 94 0.06 -13.56 -8.27
C TYR A 94 0.29 -12.07 -8.55
N PRO A 95 0.55 -11.26 -7.50
CA PRO A 95 0.90 -9.85 -7.65
C PRO A 95 2.41 -9.67 -7.94
N VAL A 96 2.83 -9.93 -9.18
CA VAL A 96 4.24 -9.80 -9.59
C VAL A 96 4.55 -8.48 -10.31
N VAL A 97 5.81 -8.05 -10.26
CA VAL A 97 6.35 -6.86 -10.95
C VAL A 97 5.72 -5.55 -10.46
N SER A 98 4.55 -5.16 -10.98
CA SER A 98 3.83 -3.96 -10.56
C SER A 98 2.34 -4.13 -10.85
N LYS A 99 1.48 -3.32 -10.20
CA LYS A 99 0.04 -3.33 -10.48
C LYS A 99 -0.29 -3.07 -11.94
N ARG A 100 0.47 -2.20 -12.61
CA ARG A 100 0.25 -1.85 -14.02
C ARG A 100 0.64 -3.02 -14.92
N VAL A 101 1.87 -3.51 -14.78
CA VAL A 101 2.36 -4.65 -15.60
C VAL A 101 1.48 -5.88 -15.37
N ALA A 102 1.12 -6.20 -14.13
CA ALA A 102 0.25 -7.34 -13.86
C ALA A 102 -1.15 -7.18 -14.48
N ASP A 103 -1.71 -5.97 -14.53
CA ASP A 103 -2.97 -5.69 -15.24
C ASP A 103 -2.79 -5.79 -16.76
N THR A 104 -1.66 -5.32 -17.29
CA THR A 104 -1.32 -5.45 -18.71
C THR A 104 -1.21 -6.93 -19.11
N VAL A 105 -0.52 -7.76 -18.32
CA VAL A 105 -0.39 -9.21 -18.52
C VAL A 105 -1.74 -9.91 -18.42
N GLU A 106 -2.52 -9.68 -17.34
CA GLU A 106 -3.82 -10.33 -17.10
C GLU A 106 -4.79 -10.18 -18.29
N TYR A 107 -4.76 -9.03 -18.98
CA TYR A 107 -5.65 -8.74 -20.11
C TYR A 107 -4.90 -8.62 -21.46
N GLY A 108 -3.65 -9.06 -21.51
CA GLY A 108 -2.74 -8.87 -22.65
C GLY A 108 -2.68 -10.03 -23.64
N HIS A 109 -3.48 -11.08 -23.45
CA HIS A 109 -3.38 -12.33 -24.23
C HIS A 109 -3.90 -12.24 -25.67
N LYS A 110 -4.72 -11.23 -26.03
CA LYS A 110 -5.30 -11.12 -27.37
C LYS A 110 -4.35 -10.35 -28.32
N PRO A 111 -3.80 -10.99 -29.38
CA PRO A 111 -2.95 -10.32 -30.35
C PRO A 111 -3.57 -9.05 -30.92
N GLY A 112 -2.76 -8.00 -31.08
CA GLY A 112 -3.17 -6.69 -31.61
C GLY A 112 -4.01 -5.81 -30.66
N SER A 113 -4.44 -6.32 -29.49
CA SER A 113 -5.08 -5.48 -28.47
C SER A 113 -4.09 -4.45 -27.90
N PHE A 114 -4.58 -3.36 -27.31
CA PHE A 114 -3.72 -2.31 -26.75
C PHE A 114 -2.70 -2.85 -25.73
N ARG A 115 -3.14 -3.72 -24.81
CA ARG A 115 -2.24 -4.31 -23.80
C ARG A 115 -1.26 -5.31 -24.39
N TRP A 116 -1.69 -6.08 -25.40
CA TRP A 116 -0.77 -6.95 -26.13
C TRP A 116 0.32 -6.12 -26.81
N LYS A 117 -0.03 -5.02 -27.48
CA LYS A 117 0.94 -4.10 -28.10
C LYS A 117 1.88 -3.46 -27.08
N GLU A 118 1.38 -3.11 -25.89
CA GLU A 118 2.20 -2.60 -24.78
C GLU A 118 3.22 -3.65 -24.28
N LEU A 119 2.85 -4.94 -24.26
CA LEU A 119 3.74 -6.07 -23.95
C LEU A 119 4.69 -6.43 -25.10
N HIS A 120 4.46 -5.94 -26.31
CA HIS A 120 5.34 -6.19 -27.46
C HIS A 120 6.16 -4.95 -27.84
N GLY A 121 6.06 -3.87 -27.07
CA GLY A 121 6.83 -2.64 -27.30
C GLY A 121 6.31 -1.80 -28.47
N GLU A 122 5.10 -2.06 -28.95
CA GLU A 122 4.57 -1.49 -30.19
C GLU A 122 3.82 -0.17 -30.00
N ILE A 123 3.60 0.30 -28.76
CA ILE A 123 2.91 1.57 -28.54
C ILE A 123 3.88 2.73 -28.80
N MET A 124 3.52 3.56 -29.77
CA MET A 124 4.23 4.79 -30.12
C MET A 124 3.46 6.02 -29.62
N ARG A 125 4.20 7.05 -29.20
CA ARG A 125 3.66 8.36 -28.86
C ARG A 125 3.45 9.18 -30.13
N SER A 126 2.68 10.26 -30.04
CA SER A 126 2.40 11.17 -31.17
C SER A 126 3.66 11.80 -31.77
N ASN A 127 4.73 11.94 -30.99
CA ASN A 127 6.03 12.45 -31.43
C ASN A 127 6.94 11.37 -32.06
N GLY A 128 6.42 10.18 -32.35
CA GLY A 128 7.19 9.09 -32.97
C GLY A 128 8.16 8.37 -32.04
N THR A 129 8.15 8.63 -30.74
CA THR A 129 8.97 7.88 -29.76
C THR A 129 8.19 6.72 -29.13
N PRO A 130 8.85 5.63 -28.69
CA PRO A 130 8.20 4.57 -27.93
C PRO A 130 7.54 5.11 -26.65
N SER A 131 6.40 4.52 -26.29
CA SER A 131 5.72 4.82 -25.04
C SER A 131 6.57 4.37 -23.85
N GLU A 132 6.74 5.24 -22.85
CA GLU A 132 7.35 4.86 -21.56
C GLU A 132 6.56 3.77 -20.81
N PHE A 133 5.33 3.49 -21.24
CA PHE A 133 4.49 2.46 -20.65
C PHE A 133 4.66 1.09 -21.32
N ASN A 134 5.36 1.02 -22.46
CA ASN A 134 5.77 -0.26 -23.02
C ASN A 134 6.51 -1.09 -21.95
N CYS A 135 6.25 -2.40 -21.97
CA CYS A 135 6.70 -3.32 -20.93
C CYS A 135 7.12 -4.66 -21.52
N GLU A 136 7.72 -4.63 -22.71
CA GLU A 136 8.18 -5.77 -23.50
C GLU A 136 9.13 -6.70 -22.77
N LYS A 137 9.91 -6.18 -21.83
CA LYS A 137 10.71 -6.97 -20.88
C LYS A 137 9.89 -8.05 -20.16
N TRP A 138 8.59 -7.84 -19.97
CA TRP A 138 7.70 -8.73 -19.23
C TRP A 138 6.76 -9.56 -20.11
N CYS A 139 6.96 -9.54 -21.44
CA CYS A 139 6.11 -10.29 -22.38
C CYS A 139 6.05 -11.78 -22.05
N TYR A 140 7.17 -12.36 -21.61
CA TYR A 140 7.28 -13.78 -21.23
C TYR A 140 6.31 -14.19 -20.10
N LEU A 141 5.77 -13.24 -19.31
CA LEU A 141 4.76 -13.55 -18.30
C LEU A 141 3.42 -14.01 -18.90
N LEU A 142 3.19 -13.80 -20.21
CA LEU A 142 2.03 -14.37 -20.92
C LEU A 142 2.09 -15.91 -20.96
N ASP A 143 3.31 -16.47 -20.94
CA ASP A 143 3.58 -17.91 -20.98
C ASP A 143 3.89 -18.48 -19.58
N ALA A 144 3.72 -17.68 -18.52
CA ALA A 144 4.01 -18.12 -17.17
C ALA A 144 3.11 -19.32 -16.78
N PRO A 145 3.64 -20.33 -16.05
CA PRO A 145 2.88 -21.49 -15.61
C PRO A 145 1.93 -21.17 -14.44
N PHE A 146 1.63 -19.89 -14.22
CA PHE A 146 0.76 -19.37 -13.17
C PHE A 146 0.10 -18.07 -13.64
N LYS A 147 -1.08 -17.76 -13.09
CA LYS A 147 -1.77 -16.50 -13.39
C LYS A 147 -1.07 -15.31 -12.74
N VAL A 148 -1.10 -14.17 -13.42
CA VAL A 148 -0.62 -12.88 -12.91
C VAL A 148 -1.81 -11.93 -12.78
N SER A 149 -1.91 -11.20 -11.66
CA SER A 149 -3.03 -10.27 -11.47
C SER A 149 -2.74 -9.13 -10.50
N SER A 150 -3.40 -7.99 -10.74
CA SER A 150 -3.40 -6.81 -9.86
C SER A 150 -4.56 -6.79 -8.84
N ARG A 151 -5.44 -7.80 -8.86
CA ARG A 151 -6.74 -7.77 -8.19
C ARG A 151 -6.69 -8.05 -6.69
N CYS A 152 -5.59 -8.59 -6.16
CA CYS A 152 -5.49 -8.98 -4.75
C CYS A 152 -5.82 -7.82 -3.79
N CYS A 153 -5.28 -6.63 -4.01
CA CYS A 153 -5.60 -5.45 -3.19
C CYS A 153 -7.08 -5.04 -3.28
N ALA A 154 -7.73 -5.28 -4.43
CA ALA A 154 -9.14 -4.98 -4.59
C ALA A 154 -10.00 -5.92 -3.73
N VAL A 155 -9.68 -7.22 -3.74
CA VAL A 155 -10.40 -8.25 -2.96
C VAL A 155 -10.10 -8.10 -1.49
N MET A 156 -8.82 -8.11 -1.12
CA MET A 156 -8.37 -8.19 0.27
C MET A 156 -8.63 -6.91 1.05
N LYS A 157 -8.54 -5.73 0.40
CA LYS A 157 -8.57 -4.42 1.08
C LYS A 157 -9.74 -3.56 0.63
N LYS A 158 -9.87 -3.30 -0.67
CA LYS A 158 -10.83 -2.29 -1.14
C LYS A 158 -12.29 -2.73 -1.01
N ARG A 159 -12.62 -4.01 -1.23
CA ARG A 159 -14.00 -4.51 -1.14
C ARG A 159 -14.55 -4.41 0.30
N PRO A 160 -13.87 -4.94 1.34
CA PRO A 160 -14.33 -4.79 2.73
C PRO A 160 -14.51 -3.33 3.16
N MET A 161 -13.55 -2.48 2.85
CA MET A 161 -13.62 -1.05 3.19
C MET A 161 -14.79 -0.34 2.50
N LYS A 162 -15.08 -0.67 1.23
CA LYS A 162 -16.23 -0.11 0.51
C LYS A 162 -17.56 -0.60 1.08
N LYS A 163 -17.63 -1.88 1.49
CA LYS A 163 -18.82 -2.43 2.15
C LYS A 163 -19.13 -1.65 3.42
N TYR A 164 -18.13 -1.47 4.29
CA TYR A 164 -18.25 -0.65 5.49
C TYR A 164 -18.66 0.80 5.20
N ALA A 165 -18.02 1.46 4.23
CA ALA A 165 -18.37 2.84 3.86
C ALA A 165 -19.83 2.95 3.37
N LYS A 166 -20.31 1.96 2.60
CA LYS A 166 -21.70 1.91 2.13
C LYS A 166 -22.68 1.68 3.27
N GLU A 167 -22.40 0.74 4.16
CA GLU A 167 -23.28 0.37 5.28
C GLU A 167 -23.38 1.48 6.33
N THR A 168 -22.29 2.20 6.58
CA THR A 168 -22.26 3.26 7.60
C THR A 168 -22.51 4.67 7.07
N GLY A 169 -22.45 4.86 5.75
CA GLY A 169 -22.45 6.18 5.12
C GLY A 169 -21.22 7.04 5.43
N ARG A 170 -20.19 6.46 6.07
CA ARG A 170 -18.96 7.20 6.43
C ARG A 170 -17.99 7.27 5.26
N VAL A 171 -17.21 8.36 5.22
CA VAL A 171 -16.18 8.58 4.18
C VAL A 171 -14.74 8.59 4.73
N PRO A 172 -13.75 8.15 3.94
CA PRO A 172 -12.40 7.91 4.46
C PRO A 172 -11.54 9.17 4.55
N ILE A 173 -10.70 9.21 5.59
CA ILE A 173 -9.45 9.97 5.70
C ILE A 173 -8.28 8.98 5.57
N ILE A 174 -7.31 9.27 4.70
CA ILE A 174 -6.29 8.32 4.24
C ILE A 174 -4.89 8.94 4.34
N ALA A 175 -3.93 8.17 4.88
CA ALA A 175 -2.56 8.60 5.09
C ALA A 175 -1.63 8.29 3.90
N THR A 176 -2.02 8.66 2.67
CA THR A 176 -1.14 8.50 1.50
C THR A 176 -0.47 9.80 1.13
N MET A 177 0.83 9.76 0.85
CA MET A 177 1.60 10.93 0.41
C MET A 177 1.67 11.02 -1.13
N ALA A 178 1.78 12.25 -1.64
CA ALA A 178 1.86 12.54 -3.07
C ALA A 178 3.17 12.03 -3.69
N ASN A 179 4.27 12.03 -2.94
CA ASN A 179 5.58 11.57 -3.38
C ASN A 179 5.69 10.04 -3.53
N GLU A 180 4.75 9.26 -3.00
CA GLU A 180 4.81 7.79 -3.08
C GLU A 180 4.59 7.25 -4.50
N SER A 181 4.00 8.04 -5.42
CA SER A 181 3.84 7.63 -6.83
C SER A 181 3.47 8.79 -7.74
N ARG A 182 3.79 8.67 -9.04
CA ARG A 182 3.33 9.60 -10.09
C ARG A 182 1.81 9.81 -10.08
N SER A 183 1.04 8.73 -9.90
CA SER A 183 -0.44 8.79 -9.89
C SER A 183 -0.98 9.58 -8.69
N ARG A 184 -0.41 9.41 -7.51
CA ARG A 184 -0.79 10.18 -6.31
C ARG A 184 -0.44 11.66 -6.46
N ARG A 185 0.76 11.97 -6.96
CA ARG A 185 1.17 13.36 -7.26
C ARG A 185 0.22 14.02 -8.26
N ALA A 186 -0.09 13.35 -9.37
CA ALA A 186 -1.01 13.89 -10.37
C ALA A 186 -2.43 14.11 -9.80
N THR A 187 -2.91 13.18 -8.97
CA THR A 187 -4.21 13.32 -8.29
C THR A 187 -4.21 14.51 -7.34
N TRP A 188 -3.17 14.66 -6.52
CA TRP A 188 -3.04 15.76 -5.58
C TRP A 188 -2.91 17.12 -6.28
N LEU A 189 -2.16 17.21 -7.38
CA LEU A 189 -2.07 18.45 -8.18
C LEU A 189 -3.43 18.90 -8.74
N ARG A 190 -4.33 17.95 -9.01
CA ARG A 190 -5.66 18.24 -9.55
C ARG A 190 -6.70 18.51 -8.46
N MET A 191 -6.67 17.75 -7.38
CA MET A 191 -7.75 17.70 -6.37
C MET A 191 -7.36 18.29 -5.01
N GLY A 192 -6.07 18.58 -4.78
CA GLY A 192 -5.56 18.92 -3.47
C GLY A 192 -5.64 17.76 -2.47
N CYS A 193 -5.74 18.09 -1.18
CA CYS A 193 -5.83 17.10 -0.10
C CYS A 193 -7.24 16.54 0.11
N ASN A 194 -8.30 17.30 -0.20
CA ASN A 194 -9.68 16.88 0.03
C ASN A 194 -10.42 16.80 -1.31
N ALA A 195 -10.71 15.57 -1.76
CA ALA A 195 -11.51 15.34 -2.94
C ALA A 195 -12.98 15.20 -2.54
N PHE A 196 -13.69 16.34 -2.44
CA PHE A 196 -15.12 16.40 -2.10
C PHE A 196 -16.01 15.94 -3.27
N SER A 197 -15.65 16.34 -4.49
CA SER A 197 -16.42 16.07 -5.70
C SER A 197 -15.90 14.80 -6.41
N GLY A 198 -16.81 13.83 -6.61
CA GLY A 198 -16.53 12.63 -7.39
C GLY A 198 -17.29 11.40 -6.90
N LYS A 199 -17.25 10.31 -7.69
CA LYS A 199 -17.94 9.04 -7.35
C LYS A 199 -17.38 8.35 -6.09
N LYS A 200 -16.21 8.79 -5.59
CA LYS A 200 -15.49 8.21 -4.44
C LYS A 200 -14.80 9.34 -3.67
N PRO A 201 -15.54 10.09 -2.84
CA PRO A 201 -14.96 11.13 -2.01
C PRO A 201 -13.91 10.54 -1.06
N SER A 202 -12.83 11.27 -0.84
CA SER A 202 -11.79 10.90 0.13
C SER A 202 -10.92 12.08 0.53
N SER A 203 -10.41 12.07 1.76
CA SER A 203 -9.40 13.01 2.24
C SER A 203 -8.03 12.35 2.36
N GLN A 204 -6.98 13.07 1.93
CA GLN A 204 -5.57 12.75 2.11
C GLN A 204 -4.84 13.96 2.71
N PRO A 205 -5.09 14.29 3.99
CA PRO A 205 -4.66 15.57 4.58
C PRO A 205 -3.13 15.66 4.71
N MET A 206 -2.43 14.52 4.71
CA MET A 206 -0.97 14.42 4.78
C MET A 206 -0.30 14.27 3.40
N SER A 207 -0.99 14.56 2.30
CA SER A 207 -0.44 14.35 0.94
C SER A 207 0.91 15.05 0.69
N PHE A 208 1.15 16.17 1.37
CA PHE A 208 2.36 16.97 1.22
C PHE A 208 3.47 16.62 2.24
N TRP A 209 3.28 15.57 3.05
CA TRP A 209 4.29 15.08 3.98
C TRP A 209 5.34 14.22 3.25
N THR A 210 6.46 13.99 3.92
CA THR A 210 7.50 13.00 3.58
C THR A 210 7.54 11.90 4.63
N GLU A 211 8.29 10.84 4.35
CA GLU A 211 8.56 9.79 5.36
C GLU A 211 9.31 10.37 6.57
N GLU A 212 10.24 11.30 6.35
CA GLU A 212 10.97 11.98 7.42
C GLU A 212 10.03 12.76 8.33
N ASP A 213 9.03 13.48 7.79
CA ASP A 213 8.03 14.18 8.61
C ASP A 213 7.26 13.21 9.53
N VAL A 214 6.94 12.03 9.02
CA VAL A 214 6.24 10.99 9.80
C VAL A 214 7.13 10.48 10.91
N LEU A 215 8.40 10.20 10.63
CA LEU A 215 9.35 9.72 11.63
C LEU A 215 9.64 10.79 12.69
N GLU A 216 9.85 12.04 12.27
CA GLU A 216 10.04 13.17 13.17
C GLU A 216 8.81 13.37 14.07
N TYR A 217 7.59 13.24 13.54
CA TYR A 217 6.36 13.32 14.33
C TYR A 217 6.28 12.22 15.39
N LEU A 218 6.46 10.95 14.98
CA LEU A 218 6.41 9.81 15.90
C LEU A 218 7.44 9.96 17.03
N TYR A 219 8.66 10.39 16.69
CA TYR A 219 9.72 10.65 17.65
C TYR A 219 9.40 11.84 18.56
N THR A 220 9.04 12.99 18.00
CA THR A 220 8.82 14.23 18.78
C THR A 220 7.67 14.08 19.77
N TYR A 221 6.58 13.46 19.34
CA TYR A 221 5.36 13.30 20.16
C TYR A 221 5.27 11.96 20.89
N GLN A 222 6.32 11.13 20.80
CA GLN A 222 6.42 9.83 21.49
C GLN A 222 5.19 8.93 21.22
N ILE A 223 4.73 8.90 19.97
CA ILE A 223 3.55 8.12 19.58
C ILE A 223 3.96 6.67 19.38
N PRO A 224 3.31 5.69 20.05
CA PRO A 224 3.60 4.28 19.84
C PRO A 224 3.36 3.87 18.38
N TYR A 225 4.25 3.05 17.83
CA TYR A 225 4.15 2.47 16.49
C TYR A 225 4.47 0.97 16.53
N ALA A 226 4.17 0.25 15.45
CA ALA A 226 4.37 -1.20 15.41
C ALA A 226 5.85 -1.59 15.57
N PRO A 227 6.19 -2.58 16.41
CA PRO A 227 7.59 -2.89 16.74
C PRO A 227 8.42 -3.44 15.58
N VAL A 228 7.79 -3.91 14.48
CA VAL A 228 8.52 -4.34 13.27
C VAL A 228 9.41 -3.25 12.65
N TYR A 229 9.10 -1.98 12.95
CA TYR A 229 9.90 -0.84 12.53
C TYR A 229 11.19 -0.67 13.36
N GLY A 230 11.37 -1.37 14.48
CA GLY A 230 12.50 -1.16 15.38
C GLY A 230 12.44 0.22 16.04
N GLU A 231 13.58 0.89 16.15
CA GLU A 231 13.71 2.23 16.72
C GLU A 231 13.77 3.30 15.63
N ILE A 232 13.28 4.51 15.93
CA ILE A 232 13.45 5.69 15.08
C ILE A 232 14.72 6.41 15.54
N ILE A 233 15.70 6.48 14.65
CA ILE A 233 17.01 7.09 14.90
C ILE A 233 17.31 8.21 13.90
N LYS A 234 18.18 9.13 14.29
CA LYS A 234 18.73 10.13 13.36
C LYS A 234 19.76 9.50 12.44
N THR A 235 19.79 9.95 11.19
CA THR A 235 20.87 9.62 10.25
C THR A 235 21.99 10.65 10.35
N ASP A 236 23.20 10.29 9.92
CA ASP A 236 24.36 11.19 9.94
C ASP A 236 24.13 12.47 9.12
N GLY A 237 23.24 12.41 8.12
CA GLY A 237 22.82 13.55 7.31
C GLY A 237 21.74 14.45 7.95
N GLY A 238 21.38 14.22 9.22
CA GLY A 238 20.36 15.00 9.93
C GLY A 238 18.91 14.61 9.62
N GLY A 239 18.69 13.49 8.90
CA GLY A 239 17.36 12.92 8.63
C GLY A 239 16.94 11.88 9.67
N TRP A 240 15.89 11.13 9.35
CA TRP A 240 15.35 10.08 10.22
C TRP A 240 15.26 8.74 9.50
N THR A 241 15.48 7.64 10.21
CA THR A 241 15.25 6.27 9.70
C THR A 241 14.75 5.36 10.80
N THR A 242 14.22 4.21 10.41
CA THR A 242 13.90 3.08 11.27
C THR A 242 15.03 2.05 11.27
N THR A 243 15.29 1.37 12.39
CA THR A 243 16.28 0.28 12.46
C THR A 243 15.75 -1.07 11.93
N GLY A 244 14.43 -1.25 11.91
CA GLY A 244 13.75 -2.40 11.33
C GLY A 244 13.24 -2.16 9.91
N GLU A 245 12.03 -2.64 9.62
CA GLU A 245 11.41 -2.45 8.30
C GLU A 245 11.22 -0.96 7.97
N LYS A 246 11.45 -0.54 6.73
CA LYS A 246 11.21 0.86 6.33
C LYS A 246 9.74 1.10 5.98
N ARG A 247 9.11 0.15 5.32
CA ARG A 247 7.69 0.21 4.94
C ARG A 247 7.09 -1.16 5.15
N THR A 248 5.87 -1.21 5.66
CA THR A 248 5.14 -2.47 5.82
C THR A 248 3.94 -2.50 4.88
N GLY A 249 3.48 -3.72 4.59
CA GLY A 249 2.39 -3.98 3.68
C GLY A 249 1.99 -5.44 3.77
N CYS A 250 1.61 -6.03 2.63
CA CYS A 250 1.43 -7.47 2.54
C CYS A 250 2.81 -8.16 2.53
N VAL A 251 3.06 -9.05 3.49
CA VAL A 251 4.33 -9.80 3.63
C VAL A 251 4.65 -10.70 2.42
N PHE A 252 3.63 -11.06 1.64
CA PHE A 252 3.75 -11.91 0.44
C PHE A 252 3.62 -11.14 -0.88
N CYS A 253 3.71 -9.81 -0.84
CA CYS A 253 3.54 -8.98 -2.04
C CYS A 253 4.82 -8.95 -2.89
N ALA A 254 4.78 -9.55 -4.08
CA ALA A 254 5.90 -9.53 -5.02
C ALA A 254 5.97 -8.25 -5.90
N PHE A 255 5.01 -7.31 -5.76
CA PHE A 255 5.11 -6.03 -6.45
C PHE A 255 6.35 -5.25 -5.96
N GLY A 256 7.17 -4.85 -6.93
CA GLY A 256 8.42 -4.12 -6.73
C GLY A 256 9.56 -4.95 -6.15
N ALA A 257 9.38 -6.25 -5.86
CA ALA A 257 10.42 -7.07 -5.24
C ALA A 257 11.69 -7.16 -6.10
N HIS A 258 11.53 -7.25 -7.43
CA HIS A 258 12.63 -7.25 -8.41
C HIS A 258 13.42 -5.93 -8.50
N LEU A 259 12.99 -4.87 -7.81
CA LEU A 259 13.70 -3.59 -7.74
C LEU A 259 14.46 -3.42 -6.42
N GLU A 260 14.29 -4.34 -5.47
CA GLU A 260 14.92 -4.25 -4.16
C GLU A 260 16.36 -4.75 -4.21
N LYS A 261 17.24 -4.05 -3.48
CA LYS A 261 18.60 -4.51 -3.24
C LYS A 261 18.60 -5.66 -2.22
N ALA A 262 19.58 -6.54 -2.31
CA ALA A 262 19.82 -7.56 -1.29
C ALA A 262 20.27 -6.92 0.05
N PRO A 263 19.82 -7.43 1.20
CA PRO A 263 18.75 -8.43 1.34
C PRO A 263 17.37 -7.81 1.01
N ASN A 264 16.67 -8.39 0.03
CA ASN A 264 15.31 -7.97 -0.32
C ASN A 264 14.31 -8.44 0.73
N ARG A 265 13.05 -8.00 0.63
CA ARG A 265 12.01 -8.28 1.63
C ARG A 265 11.78 -9.77 1.88
N PHE A 266 11.93 -10.64 0.88
CA PHE A 266 11.75 -12.09 1.06
C PHE A 266 12.96 -12.71 1.75
N GLN A 267 14.18 -12.28 1.43
CA GLN A 267 15.39 -12.68 2.16
C GLN A 267 15.31 -12.22 3.63
N ARG A 268 14.88 -10.98 3.90
CA ARG A 268 14.65 -10.50 5.27
C ARG A 268 13.53 -11.24 5.99
N LEU A 269 12.46 -11.61 5.28
CA LEU A 269 11.36 -12.40 5.86
C LEU A 269 11.84 -13.79 6.30
N LYS A 270 12.79 -14.41 5.58
CA LYS A 270 13.42 -15.69 5.97
C LYS A 270 14.04 -15.61 7.36
N THR A 271 14.81 -14.54 7.60
CA THR A 271 15.50 -14.31 8.87
C THR A 271 14.55 -13.88 9.99
N THR A 272 13.68 -12.91 9.72
CA THR A 272 12.84 -12.29 10.75
C THR A 272 11.59 -13.11 11.08
N HIS A 273 11.01 -13.81 10.09
CA HIS A 273 9.74 -14.52 10.19
C HIS A 273 9.76 -15.86 9.44
N PRO A 274 10.62 -16.83 9.83
CA PRO A 274 10.86 -18.05 9.07
C PRO A 274 9.60 -18.89 8.83
N LYS A 275 8.62 -18.85 9.74
CA LYS A 275 7.32 -19.54 9.55
C LYS A 275 6.49 -18.93 8.41
N LEU A 276 6.44 -17.61 8.31
CA LEU A 276 5.75 -16.91 7.22
C LEU A 276 6.48 -17.14 5.89
N TRP A 277 7.81 -17.07 5.92
CA TRP A 277 8.63 -17.37 4.75
C TRP A 277 8.43 -18.81 4.27
N SER A 278 8.46 -19.80 5.17
CA SER A 278 8.25 -21.21 4.83
C SER A 278 6.87 -21.43 4.20
N TYR A 279 5.80 -20.87 4.77
CA TYR A 279 4.46 -20.95 4.17
C TYR A 279 4.39 -20.29 2.78
N CYS A 280 5.06 -19.14 2.61
CA CYS A 280 5.12 -18.42 1.35
C CYS A 280 5.80 -19.25 0.26
N MET A 281 6.97 -19.82 0.56
CA MET A 281 7.77 -20.55 -0.41
C MET A 281 7.23 -21.95 -0.72
N LYS A 282 6.65 -22.62 0.28
CA LYS A 282 6.15 -23.99 0.18
C LYS A 282 5.21 -24.21 -1.03
N PRO A 283 5.35 -25.32 -1.78
CA PRO A 283 4.50 -25.65 -2.93
C PRO A 283 2.99 -25.71 -2.62
N TRP A 284 2.16 -25.66 -3.67
CA TRP A 284 0.70 -25.72 -3.52
C TRP A 284 0.22 -27.07 -2.98
N GLU A 285 0.86 -28.13 -3.44
CA GLU A 285 0.59 -29.54 -3.12
C GLU A 285 0.81 -29.81 -1.63
N GLU A 286 1.75 -29.09 -1.01
CA GLU A 286 2.04 -29.15 0.42
C GLU A 286 1.29 -28.10 1.25
N HIS A 287 0.26 -27.48 0.66
CA HIS A 287 -0.56 -26.45 1.27
C HIS A 287 0.13 -25.08 1.52
N GLY A 288 1.18 -24.73 0.78
CA GLY A 288 1.78 -23.38 0.78
C GLY A 288 1.21 -22.43 -0.27
N LEU A 289 1.95 -21.35 -0.57
CA LEU A 289 1.60 -20.37 -1.61
C LEU A 289 2.35 -20.57 -2.94
N GLY A 290 3.29 -21.50 -3.03
CA GLY A 290 4.09 -21.76 -4.23
C GLY A 290 4.91 -20.55 -4.72
N MET A 291 5.23 -19.60 -3.84
CA MET A 291 5.82 -18.32 -4.23
C MET A 291 7.27 -18.47 -4.70
N GLN A 292 7.99 -19.50 -4.28
CA GLN A 292 9.37 -19.75 -4.69
C GLN A 292 9.50 -19.78 -6.23
N ARG A 293 8.73 -20.67 -6.89
CA ARG A 293 8.72 -20.79 -8.35
C ARG A 293 8.35 -19.47 -9.03
N VAL A 294 7.44 -18.70 -8.45
CA VAL A 294 6.99 -17.40 -8.99
C VAL A 294 8.11 -16.36 -8.91
N LEU A 295 8.82 -16.28 -7.77
CA LEU A 295 9.90 -15.33 -7.55
C LEU A 295 11.12 -15.66 -8.42
N GLU A 296 11.49 -16.93 -8.51
CA GLU A 296 12.55 -17.41 -9.40
C GLU A 296 12.23 -17.09 -10.86
N TYR A 297 10.98 -17.32 -11.30
CA TYR A 297 10.54 -17.02 -12.68
C TYR A 297 10.66 -15.54 -13.04
N ILE A 298 10.52 -14.62 -12.08
CA ILE A 298 10.68 -13.17 -12.30
C ILE A 298 12.07 -12.64 -11.92
N GLY A 299 13.01 -13.53 -11.61
CA GLY A 299 14.39 -13.18 -11.27
C GLY A 299 14.55 -12.47 -9.93
N VAL A 300 13.70 -12.75 -8.94
CA VAL A 300 13.85 -12.24 -7.57
C VAL A 300 14.62 -13.26 -6.72
N PRO A 301 15.80 -12.92 -6.20
CA PRO A 301 16.55 -13.81 -5.30
C PRO A 301 15.77 -14.09 -4.03
N ILE A 302 15.79 -15.34 -3.55
CA ILE A 302 15.12 -15.75 -2.30
C ILE A 302 16.11 -16.22 -1.23
N GLU A 303 17.36 -16.43 -1.61
CA GLU A 303 18.51 -16.75 -0.76
C GLU A 303 19.62 -15.73 -1.00
#